data_AF-A0A3B9W7I0-F1
#
_entry.id   AF-A0A3B9W7I0-F1
#
_cell.length_a   1.000
_cell.length_b   1.000
_cell.length_c   1.000
_cell.angle_alpha   90.00
_cell.angle_beta   90.00
_cell.angle_gamma   90.00
#
_symmetry.space_group_name_H-M   'P 1'
#
loop_
_entity.id
_entity.type
_entity.pdbx_description
1 polymer ?
#
loop_
_entity_poly.entity_id
_entity_poly.type
_entity_poly.pdbx_seq_one_letter_code
_entity_poly.pdbx_strand_id
1 'polypeptide(L)'
;MINKLKRSGNPLNNQSTLPNSTKNSLTHHPKGLSYLIATELWERFAFYIVQGLLVLYVVHQFSWSDSRSYALAGAYTALVYMSPLIGGYLADNIIGQSRALIIGGVILIIGYGLIAIGSQASLLLGLGSVVLG
;
A
#
# COMPACT_ATOMS: atom_id res chain seq x y z
N MET A 1 -67.59 14.91 38.69
CA MET A 1 -67.27 15.76 37.52
C MET A 1 -66.52 16.98 38.04
N ILE A 2 -65.34 17.26 37.47
CA ILE A 2 -64.74 18.60 37.33
C ILE A 2 -64.08 19.22 38.59
N ASN A 3 -62.75 19.16 38.60
CA ASN A 3 -61.78 20.24 38.91
C ASN A 3 -60.65 19.86 39.88
N LYS A 4 -59.48 19.59 39.29
CA LYS A 4 -58.19 19.88 39.92
C LYS A 4 -57.09 20.13 38.88
N LEU A 5 -57.29 21.12 38.00
CA LEU A 5 -56.18 21.70 37.24
C LEU A 5 -55.44 22.71 38.14
N LYS A 6 -54.53 22.18 38.96
CA LYS A 6 -53.61 22.98 39.76
C LYS A 6 -52.22 22.93 39.11
N ARG A 7 -51.91 24.05 38.45
CA ARG A 7 -50.60 24.72 38.33
C ARG A 7 -49.47 23.96 37.64
N SER A 8 -48.84 24.62 36.68
CA SER A 8 -47.50 25.22 36.85
C SER A 8 -46.65 25.06 35.58
N GLY A 9 -45.97 26.14 35.16
CA GLY A 9 -44.68 26.04 34.47
C GLY A 9 -44.58 26.62 33.06
N ASN A 10 -44.36 27.94 32.99
CA ASN A 10 -43.52 28.71 32.05
C ASN A 10 -43.25 28.19 30.60
N PRO A 11 -43.62 28.94 29.54
CA PRO A 11 -43.44 28.52 28.13
C PRO A 11 -42.03 28.68 27.51
N LEU A 12 -40.94 28.95 28.26
CA LEU A 12 -39.63 29.32 27.68
C LEU A 12 -38.44 28.40 27.99
N ASN A 13 -38.63 27.09 28.19
CA ASN A 13 -37.46 26.19 28.36
C ASN A 13 -37.64 24.80 27.74
N ASN A 14 -37.99 24.75 26.46
CA ASN A 14 -37.53 23.65 25.63
C ASN A 14 -36.50 24.20 24.67
N GLN A 15 -35.30 24.43 25.23
CA GLN A 15 -34.09 24.38 24.44
C GLN A 15 -34.22 23.18 23.51
N SER A 16 -34.16 23.45 22.22
CA SER A 16 -33.84 22.49 21.19
C SER A 16 -32.56 21.77 21.63
N THR A 17 -32.72 20.67 22.36
CA THR A 17 -31.70 19.65 22.52
C THR A 17 -31.60 18.99 21.16
N LEU A 18 -31.00 19.71 20.22
CA LEU A 18 -30.48 19.15 18.99
C LEU A 18 -29.67 17.93 19.43
N PRO A 19 -29.95 16.73 18.88
CA PRO A 19 -29.17 15.57 19.22
C PRO A 19 -27.71 15.87 18.89
N ASN A 20 -26.89 16.05 19.94
CA ASN A 20 -25.44 15.99 19.85
C ASN A 20 -25.09 14.54 19.48
N SER A 21 -25.24 14.22 18.20
CA SER A 21 -24.73 13.01 17.60
C SER A 21 -24.00 13.36 16.31
N THR A 22 -23.04 14.27 16.42
CA THR A 22 -21.85 14.19 15.58
C THR A 22 -21.04 12.99 16.08
N LYS A 23 -21.54 11.78 15.83
CA LYS A 23 -20.68 10.60 15.82
C LYS A 23 -19.69 10.87 14.70
N ASN A 24 -18.48 11.29 15.06
CA ASN A 24 -17.34 11.27 14.15
C ASN A 24 -17.16 9.83 13.68
N SER A 25 -17.81 9.46 12.58
CA SER A 25 -17.74 8.16 11.94
C SER A 25 -16.47 7.98 11.11
N LEU A 26 -15.45 8.82 11.32
CA LEU A 26 -14.17 8.79 10.61
C LEU A 26 -13.22 7.67 11.05
N THR A 27 -13.58 6.84 12.03
CA THR A 27 -12.62 5.91 12.67
C THR A 27 -13.08 4.45 12.83
N HIS A 28 -14.18 4.04 12.19
CA HIS A 28 -14.69 2.65 12.31
C HIS A 28 -14.04 1.64 11.33
N HIS A 29 -12.88 1.97 10.75
CA HIS A 29 -12.15 1.02 9.92
C HIS A 29 -11.47 -0.05 10.80
N PRO A 30 -11.48 -1.33 10.37
CA PRO A 30 -10.77 -2.40 11.07
C PRO A 30 -9.31 -2.03 11.27
N LYS A 31 -8.76 -2.20 12.49
CA LYS A 31 -7.38 -1.79 12.81
C LYS A 31 -6.32 -2.40 11.87
N GLY A 32 -6.58 -3.61 11.34
CA GLY A 32 -5.69 -4.26 10.37
C GLY A 32 -5.63 -3.56 9.00
N LEU A 33 -6.70 -2.87 8.60
CA LEU A 33 -6.75 -2.16 7.31
C LEU A 33 -5.75 -1.01 7.27
N SER A 34 -5.59 -0.26 8.36
CA SER A 34 -4.64 0.85 8.42
C SER A 34 -3.20 0.40 8.23
N TYR A 35 -2.82 -0.74 8.82
CA TYR A 35 -1.49 -1.33 8.62
C TYR A 35 -1.31 -1.81 7.18
N LEU A 36 -2.29 -2.50 6.61
CA LEU A 36 -2.23 -2.98 5.22
C LEU A 36 -2.09 -1.81 4.23
N ILE A 37 -2.87 -0.74 4.39
CA ILE A 37 -2.76 0.45 3.55
C ILE A 37 -1.38 1.10 3.70
N ALA A 38 -0.87 1.23 4.93
CA ALA A 38 0.45 1.81 5.14
C ALA A 38 1.56 0.98 4.47
N THR A 39 1.48 -0.35 4.57
CA THR A 39 2.43 -1.27 3.91
C THR A 39 2.31 -1.21 2.39
N GLU A 40 1.10 -1.22 1.85
CA GLU A 40 0.83 -1.10 0.40
C GLU A 40 1.36 0.24 -0.16
N LEU A 41 1.14 1.34 0.56
CA LEU A 41 1.66 2.65 0.16
C LEU A 41 3.18 2.68 0.19
N TRP A 42 3.80 2.05 1.18
CA TRP A 42 5.26 1.99 1.29
C TRP A 42 5.88 1.14 0.17
N GLU A 43 5.26 0.02 -0.16
CA GLU A 43 5.66 -0.85 -1.26
C GLU A 43 5.61 -0.08 -2.59
N ARG A 44 4.46 0.55 -2.89
CA ARG A 44 4.28 1.36 -4.10
C ARG A 44 5.27 2.51 -4.18
N PHE A 45 5.53 3.19 -3.07
CA PHE A 45 6.51 4.27 -3.01
C PHE A 45 7.92 3.79 -3.40
N ALA A 46 8.38 2.67 -2.83
CA ALA A 46 9.66 2.09 -3.17
C ALA A 46 9.73 1.65 -4.64
N PHE A 47 8.65 1.03 -5.14
CA PHE A 47 8.54 0.62 -6.54
C PHE A 47 8.67 1.81 -7.50
N TYR A 48 7.95 2.90 -7.26
CA TYR A 48 8.01 4.09 -8.12
C TYR A 48 9.36 4.79 -8.07
N ILE A 49 10.07 4.76 -6.93
CA ILE A 49 11.45 5.26 -6.84
C ILE A 49 12.37 4.45 -7.75
N VAL A 50 12.34 3.12 -7.63
CA VAL A 50 13.18 2.26 -8.48
C VAL A 50 12.83 2.49 -9.94
N GLN A 51 11.55 2.45 -10.29
CA GLN A 51 11.09 2.66 -11.67
C GLN A 51 11.52 4.03 -12.23
N GLY A 52 11.38 5.10 -11.45
CA GLY A 52 11.72 6.45 -11.88
C GLY A 52 13.22 6.71 -11.98
N LEU A 53 14.02 6.08 -11.11
CA LEU A 53 15.47 6.28 -11.07
C LEU A 53 16.27 5.22 -11.82
N LEU A 54 15.68 4.08 -12.19
CA LEU A 54 16.41 2.94 -12.76
C LEU A 54 17.22 3.33 -13.99
N VAL A 55 16.59 3.99 -14.97
CA VAL A 55 17.26 4.42 -16.21
C VAL A 55 18.40 5.38 -15.90
N LEU A 56 18.13 6.40 -15.06
CA LEU A 56 19.15 7.37 -14.65
C LEU A 56 20.33 6.69 -13.96
N TYR A 57 20.05 5.74 -13.08
CA TYR A 57 21.04 5.00 -12.32
C TYR A 57 21.95 4.17 -13.23
N VAL A 58 21.40 3.37 -14.15
CA VAL A 58 22.24 2.50 -15.01
C VAL A 58 23.03 3.29 -16.05
N VAL A 59 22.49 4.41 -16.53
CA VAL A 59 23.21 5.32 -17.44
C VAL A 59 24.37 5.98 -16.69
N HIS A 60 24.14 6.51 -15.48
CA HIS A 60 25.18 7.23 -14.74
C HIS A 60 26.23 6.29 -14.11
N GLN A 61 25.81 5.18 -13.51
CA GLN A 61 26.68 4.28 -12.75
C GLN A 61 27.44 3.29 -13.64
N PHE A 62 26.80 2.78 -14.70
CA PHE A 62 27.39 1.75 -15.57
C PHE A 62 27.66 2.22 -17.00
N SER A 63 27.38 3.49 -17.31
CA SER A 63 27.56 4.08 -18.64
C SER A 63 26.87 3.27 -19.75
N TRP A 64 25.72 2.68 -19.45
CA TRP A 64 24.92 1.96 -20.45
C TRP A 64 24.33 2.91 -21.48
N SER A 65 24.21 2.44 -22.72
CA SER A 65 23.50 3.17 -23.77
C SER A 65 22.01 3.34 -23.43
N ASP A 66 21.42 4.48 -23.78
CA ASP A 66 20.01 4.80 -23.56
C ASP A 66 19.06 3.69 -24.01
N SER A 67 19.27 3.14 -25.22
CA SER A 67 18.45 2.06 -25.78
C SER A 67 18.41 0.82 -24.85
N ARG A 68 19.56 0.42 -24.31
CA ARG A 68 19.67 -0.72 -23.38
C ARG A 68 18.99 -0.40 -22.04
N SER A 69 19.16 0.81 -21.54
CA SER A 69 18.58 1.25 -20.27
C SER A 69 17.04 1.29 -20.32
N TYR A 70 16.48 1.83 -21.42
CA TYR A 70 15.04 1.79 -21.64
C TYR A 70 14.51 0.37 -21.85
N ALA A 71 15.26 -0.50 -22.56
CA ALA A 71 14.88 -1.90 -22.71
C ALA A 71 14.81 -2.63 -21.36
N LEU A 72 15.78 -2.40 -20.46
CA LEU A 72 15.76 -2.97 -19.12
C LEU A 72 14.55 -2.46 -18.32
N ALA A 73 14.31 -1.15 -18.30
CA ALA A 73 13.19 -0.57 -17.56
C ALA A 73 11.84 -1.06 -18.09
N GLY A 74 11.67 -1.16 -19.41
CA GLY A 74 10.46 -1.70 -20.04
C GLY A 74 10.24 -3.18 -19.69
N ALA A 75 11.30 -4.00 -19.77
CA ALA A 75 11.23 -5.41 -19.40
C ALA A 75 10.89 -5.60 -17.91
N TYR A 76 11.53 -4.83 -17.02
CA TYR A 76 11.23 -4.83 -15.59
C TYR A 76 9.77 -4.48 -15.33
N THR A 77 9.27 -3.41 -15.95
CA THR A 77 7.86 -2.99 -15.81
C THR A 77 6.91 -4.09 -16.26
N ALA A 78 7.13 -4.66 -17.44
CA ALA A 78 6.26 -5.71 -17.97
C ALA A 78 6.20 -6.93 -17.02
N LEU A 79 7.34 -7.33 -16.45
CA LEU A 79 7.42 -8.45 -15.52
C LEU A 79 6.72 -8.15 -14.19
N VAL A 80 6.89 -6.95 -13.63
CA VAL A 80 6.19 -6.55 -12.40
C VAL A 80 4.67 -6.57 -12.61
N TYR A 81 4.18 -6.13 -13.77
CA TYR A 81 2.75 -6.17 -14.05
C TYR A 81 2.21 -7.59 -14.26
N MET A 82 3.06 -8.53 -14.69
CA MET A 82 2.71 -9.94 -14.85
C MET A 82 2.76 -10.72 -13.52
N SER A 83 3.66 -10.36 -12.61
CA SER A 83 3.90 -11.09 -11.36
C SER A 83 2.64 -11.33 -10.49
N PRO A 84 1.73 -10.35 -10.29
CA PRO A 84 0.52 -10.55 -9.50
C PRO A 84 -0.37 -11.70 -9.99
N LEU A 85 -0.35 -12.02 -11.29
CA LEU A 85 -1.10 -13.16 -11.83
C LEU A 85 -0.57 -14.48 -11.29
N ILE A 86 0.76 -14.61 -11.22
CA ILE A 86 1.45 -15.80 -10.71
C ILE A 86 1.31 -15.84 -9.18
N GLY A 87 1.55 -14.70 -8.51
CA GLY A 87 1.45 -14.59 -7.05
C GLY A 87 0.05 -14.89 -6.53
N GLY A 88 -1.00 -14.40 -7.20
CA GLY A 88 -2.39 -14.68 -6.84
C GLY A 88 -2.73 -16.17 -6.96
N TYR A 89 -2.33 -16.81 -8.06
CA TYR A 89 -2.52 -18.24 -8.25
C TYR A 89 -1.82 -19.07 -7.16
N LEU A 90 -0.59 -18.70 -6.78
CA LEU A 90 0.15 -19.36 -5.68
C LEU A 90 -0.52 -19.16 -4.31
N ALA A 91 -1.03 -17.95 -4.06
CA ALA A 91 -1.70 -17.58 -2.82
C ALA A 91 -3.01 -18.35 -2.61
N ASP A 92 -3.77 -18.56 -3.70
CA ASP A 92 -5.07 -19.25 -3.67
C ASP A 92 -4.94 -20.76 -3.53
N ASN A 93 -3.96 -21.38 -4.21
CA ASN A 93 -3.93 -22.85 -4.34
C ASN A 93 -2.92 -23.56 -3.44
N ILE A 94 -1.83 -22.90 -3.03
CA ILE A 94 -0.68 -23.59 -2.42
C ILE A 94 -0.40 -23.06 -1.01
N ILE A 95 -0.21 -21.74 -0.87
CA ILE A 95 0.47 -21.17 0.30
C ILE A 95 -0.52 -20.55 1.30
N GLY A 96 -1.65 -20.04 0.80
CA GLY A 96 -2.61 -19.27 1.57
C GLY A 96 -2.26 -17.78 1.60
N GLN A 97 -3.30 -16.95 1.56
CA GLN A 97 -3.24 -15.50 1.38
C GLN A 97 -2.31 -14.77 2.37
N SER A 98 -2.43 -15.04 3.67
CA SER A 98 -1.61 -14.35 4.68
C SER A 98 -0.12 -14.72 4.63
N ARG A 99 0.20 -15.96 4.24
CA ARG A 99 1.59 -16.42 4.14
C ARG A 99 2.25 -15.91 2.87
N ALA A 100 1.50 -15.88 1.76
CA ALA A 100 1.96 -15.30 0.51
C ALA A 100 2.39 -13.83 0.68
N LEU A 101 1.58 -13.03 1.40
CA LEU A 101 1.91 -11.63 1.70
C LEU A 101 3.23 -11.47 2.49
N ILE A 102 3.46 -12.31 3.51
CA ILE A 102 4.68 -12.23 4.33
C ILE A 102 5.90 -12.65 3.52
N ILE A 103 5.80 -13.75 2.75
CA ILE A 103 6.89 -14.25 1.92
C ILE A 103 7.27 -13.22 0.86
N GLY A 104 6.27 -12.66 0.17
CA GLY A 104 6.47 -11.60 -0.82
C GLY A 104 7.15 -10.37 -0.22
N GLY A 105 6.65 -9.89 0.93
CA GLY A 105 7.27 -8.79 1.67
C GLY A 105 8.75 -9.03 2.05
N VAL A 106 9.10 -10.26 2.45
CA VAL A 106 10.51 -10.61 2.74
C VAL A 106 11.36 -10.60 1.48
N ILE A 107 10.85 -11.15 0.37
CA ILE A 107 11.54 -11.15 -0.93
C ILE A 107 11.76 -9.70 -1.42
N LEU A 108 10.76 -8.83 -1.26
CA LEU A 108 10.86 -7.39 -1.59
C LEU A 108 11.97 -6.70 -0.78
N ILE A 109 12.03 -6.93 0.54
CA ILE A 109 13.08 -6.36 1.40
C ILE A 109 14.47 -6.79 0.92
N ILE A 110 14.63 -8.07 0.57
CA ILE A 110 15.89 -8.60 0.03
C ILE A 110 16.20 -7.94 -1.32
N GLY A 111 15.21 -7.81 -2.20
CA GLY A 111 15.35 -7.19 -3.52
C GLY A 111 15.83 -5.73 -3.43
N TYR A 112 15.15 -4.91 -2.63
CA TYR A 112 15.57 -3.52 -2.40
C TYR A 112 16.94 -3.43 -1.72
N GLY A 113 17.26 -4.35 -0.80
CA GLY A 113 18.59 -4.45 -0.19
C GLY A 113 19.69 -4.75 -1.20
N LEU A 114 19.44 -5.64 -2.18
CA LEU A 114 20.39 -5.95 -3.25
C LEU A 114 20.62 -4.77 -4.20
N ILE A 115 19.55 -4.02 -4.51
CA ILE A 115 19.65 -2.79 -5.31
C ILE A 115 20.54 -1.76 -4.58
N ALA A 116 20.40 -1.63 -3.26
CA ALA A 116 21.16 -0.66 -2.47
C ALA A 116 22.68 -0.91 -2.44
N ILE A 117 23.15 -2.14 -2.69
CA ILE A 117 24.59 -2.46 -2.78
C ILE A 117 25.26 -1.77 -3.97
N GLY A 118 24.51 -1.56 -5.06
CA GLY A 118 24.96 -0.79 -6.21
C GLY A 118 25.97 -1.47 -7.15
N SER A 119 26.12 -2.79 -7.07
CA SER A 119 26.87 -3.55 -8.08
C SER A 119 25.96 -3.91 -9.27
N GLN A 120 26.52 -4.11 -10.46
CA GLN A 120 25.72 -4.47 -11.63
C GLN A 120 24.96 -5.79 -11.45
N ALA A 121 25.62 -6.79 -10.85
CA ALA A 121 25.01 -8.09 -10.58
C ALA A 121 23.91 -7.98 -9.50
N SER A 122 24.18 -7.23 -8.42
CA SER A 122 23.20 -7.04 -7.35
C SER A 122 21.99 -6.23 -7.80
N LEU A 123 22.14 -5.28 -8.73
CA LEU A 123 21.00 -4.58 -9.33
C LEU A 123 20.10 -5.55 -10.11
N LEU A 124 20.66 -6.38 -10.99
CA LEU A 124 19.87 -7.31 -11.79
C LEU A 124 19.17 -8.37 -10.93
N LEU A 125 19.89 -8.93 -9.95
CA LEU A 125 19.32 -9.86 -8.99
C LEU A 125 18.26 -9.18 -8.12
N GLY A 126 18.50 -7.94 -7.69
CA GLY A 126 17.54 -7.15 -6.92
C GLY A 126 16.25 -6.86 -7.68
N LEU A 127 16.34 -6.44 -8.94
CA LEU A 127 15.18 -6.25 -9.81
C LEU A 127 14.40 -7.56 -10.01
N GLY A 128 15.12 -8.67 -10.22
CA GLY A 128 14.49 -9.99 -10.33
C GLY A 128 13.77 -10.41 -9.05
N SER A 129 14.37 -10.16 -7.89
CA SER A 129 13.74 -10.41 -6.59
C SER A 129 12.49 -9.54 -6.40
N VAL A 130 12.53 -8.25 -6.75
CA VAL A 130 11.35 -7.37 -6.66
C VAL A 130 10.22 -7.83 -7.59
N VAL A 131 10.54 -8.39 -8.75
CA VAL A 131 9.53 -9.00 -9.63
C VAL A 131 8.89 -10.23 -8.98
N LEU A 132 9.62 -11.02 -8.21
CA LEU A 132 9.13 -12.29 -7.66
C LEU A 132 8.45 -12.15 -6.29
N GLY A 133 8.76 -11.10 -5.55
CA GLY A 133 8.16 -10.79 -4.25
C GLY A 133 6.76 -10.26 -4.39
#